data_AF-A0A2G9U6E3-F1
#
_entry.id   AF-A0A2G9U6E3-F1
#
_cell.length_a   1.000
_cell.length_b   1.000
_cell.length_c   1.000
_cell.angle_alpha   90.00
_cell.angle_beta   90.00
_cell.angle_gamma   90.00
#
_symmetry.space_group_name_H-M   'P 1'
#
loop_
_entity.id
_entity.type
_entity.pdbx_description
1 polymer ?
#
loop_
_entity_poly.entity_id
_entity_poly.type
_entity_poly.pdbx_seq_one_letter_code
_entity_poly.pdbx_strand_id
1 'polypeptide(L)'
;MKAGVLVSDMPFSKRSTYEKAHSTSRTLLTLAEQLVTKTGNVSSSNPSQMPGLAKVLAGIIRFRKTIRGDMVKQFEMIRNNPNPTAAFFACMDSRMFPAAFTSSNVGDMFVVRNSGNMIPHAAHYGPAGYEVSVTTEPAALELAVKRGHIHHVIVCGHSDCKEFLEKKTVDLHAMWFDIFAGEMYMFSKPRKQFILIDEETVGQLETEIEKHLA
;
A
#
# COMPACT_ATOMS: atom_id res chain seq x y z
N MET A 1 -4.74 -8.65 -39.84
CA MET A 1 -5.94 -8.94 -39.03
C MET A 1 -5.78 -10.31 -38.39
N LYS A 2 -5.61 -10.40 -37.07
CA LYS A 2 -5.73 -11.66 -36.32
C LYS A 2 -6.92 -11.51 -35.40
N ALA A 3 -7.85 -12.47 -35.49
CA ALA A 3 -9.12 -12.49 -34.80
C ALA A 3 -8.92 -12.39 -33.28
N GLY A 4 -9.59 -11.43 -32.64
CA GLY A 4 -9.74 -11.42 -31.19
C GLY A 4 -10.61 -12.60 -30.77
N VAL A 5 -10.16 -13.35 -29.77
CA VAL A 5 -10.96 -14.42 -29.15
C VAL A 5 -12.17 -13.77 -28.49
N LEU A 6 -13.38 -14.13 -28.90
CA LEU A 6 -14.61 -13.63 -28.29
C LEU A 6 -14.71 -14.18 -26.86
N VAL A 7 -15.20 -13.37 -25.91
CA VAL A 7 -15.37 -13.76 -24.50
C VAL A 7 -16.28 -15.00 -24.36
N SER A 8 -17.16 -15.21 -25.35
CA SER A 8 -17.99 -16.43 -25.51
C SER A 8 -17.19 -17.72 -25.64
N ASP A 9 -15.93 -17.65 -26.05
CA ASP A 9 -15.10 -18.81 -26.38
C ASP A 9 -14.19 -19.21 -25.21
N MET A 10 -14.22 -18.45 -24.10
CA MET A 10 -13.45 -18.78 -22.90
C MET A 10 -14.15 -19.83 -22.02
N PRO A 11 -13.38 -20.71 -21.32
CA PRO A 11 -13.93 -21.64 -20.34
C PRO A 11 -14.70 -20.91 -19.23
N PHE A 12 -15.83 -21.47 -18.81
CA PHE A 12 -16.75 -20.85 -17.84
C PHE A 12 -16.06 -20.37 -16.55
N SER A 13 -15.06 -21.12 -16.05
CA SER A 13 -14.27 -20.76 -14.86
C SER A 13 -13.42 -19.49 -14.99
N LYS A 14 -13.14 -19.04 -16.23
CA LYS A 14 -12.40 -17.80 -16.51
C LYS A 14 -13.30 -16.61 -16.87
N ARG A 15 -14.58 -16.84 -17.19
CA ARG A 15 -15.53 -15.77 -17.56
C ARG A 15 -15.86 -14.84 -16.40
N SER A 16 -16.13 -15.38 -15.21
CA SER A 16 -16.41 -14.60 -13.99
C SER A 16 -15.28 -13.62 -13.62
N THR A 17 -14.02 -14.04 -13.77
CA THR A 17 -12.84 -13.20 -13.54
C THR A 17 -12.68 -12.12 -14.61
N TYR A 18 -13.02 -12.44 -15.87
CA TYR A 18 -12.94 -11.53 -17.01
C TYR A 18 -14.06 -10.47 -16.97
N GLU A 19 -15.28 -10.86 -16.60
CA GLU A 19 -16.44 -9.98 -16.45
C GLU A 19 -16.29 -9.00 -15.28
N LYS A 20 -15.72 -9.45 -14.13
CA LYS A 20 -15.38 -8.56 -13.01
C LYS A 20 -14.26 -7.58 -13.33
N ALA A 21 -13.29 -7.98 -14.16
CA ALA A 21 -12.29 -7.05 -14.69
C ALA A 21 -12.93 -6.01 -15.63
N HIS A 22 -13.96 -6.38 -16.39
CA HIS A 22 -14.55 -5.57 -17.45
C HIS A 22 -15.27 -4.29 -16.99
N SER A 23 -15.83 -4.23 -15.77
CA SER A 23 -16.48 -3.01 -15.26
C SER A 23 -15.46 -1.97 -14.79
N THR A 24 -14.41 -2.39 -14.07
CA THR A 24 -13.26 -1.55 -13.69
C THR A 24 -12.40 -1.18 -14.90
N SER A 25 -12.37 -2.05 -15.91
CA SER A 25 -11.59 -1.86 -17.13
C SER A 25 -12.15 -0.76 -18.03
N ARG A 26 -13.45 -0.45 -18.04
CA ARG A 26 -13.98 0.59 -18.95
C ARG A 26 -13.38 1.96 -18.68
N THR A 27 -13.33 2.39 -17.42
CA THR A 27 -12.74 3.69 -17.04
C THR A 27 -11.25 3.76 -17.38
N LEU A 28 -10.50 2.68 -17.12
CA LEU A 28 -9.09 2.59 -17.49
C LEU A 28 -8.87 2.54 -19.01
N LEU A 29 -9.76 1.86 -19.75
CA LEU A 29 -9.73 1.83 -21.22
C LEU A 29 -10.00 3.22 -21.79
N THR A 30 -11.03 3.92 -21.29
CA THR A 30 -11.35 5.28 -21.69
C THR A 30 -10.20 6.24 -21.39
N LEU A 31 -9.58 6.15 -20.21
CA LEU A 31 -8.39 6.93 -19.85
C LEU A 31 -7.19 6.61 -20.78
N ALA A 32 -6.96 5.34 -21.07
CA ALA A 32 -5.90 4.92 -21.99
C ALA A 32 -6.16 5.45 -23.41
N GLU A 33 -7.38 5.34 -23.92
CA GLU A 33 -7.80 5.86 -25.23
C GLU A 33 -7.70 7.40 -25.31
N GLN A 34 -8.05 8.11 -24.23
CA GLN A 34 -7.88 9.56 -24.12
C GLN A 34 -6.40 9.98 -24.07
N LEU A 35 -5.54 9.18 -23.46
CA LEU A 35 -4.09 9.45 -23.42
C LEU A 35 -3.44 9.19 -24.78
N VAL A 36 -3.83 8.10 -25.47
CA VAL A 36 -3.36 7.77 -26.82
C VAL A 36 -3.74 8.84 -27.85
N THR A 37 -4.94 9.42 -27.73
CA THR A 37 -5.40 10.50 -28.63
C THR A 37 -4.73 11.85 -28.35
N LYS A 38 -4.20 12.08 -27.15
CA LYS A 38 -3.47 13.33 -26.78
C LYS A 38 -1.97 13.28 -27.09
N THR A 39 -1.36 12.10 -27.17
CA THR A 39 0.03 11.96 -27.61
C THR A 39 0.11 12.00 -29.14
N GLY A 40 0.23 13.20 -29.71
CA GLY A 40 0.62 13.36 -31.12
C GLY A 40 1.94 12.66 -31.41
N ASN A 41 2.11 12.18 -32.65
CA ASN A 41 3.26 11.43 -33.17
C ASN A 41 4.60 11.80 -32.51
N VAL A 42 4.99 11.04 -31.50
CA VAL A 42 6.35 11.11 -30.95
C VAL A 42 7.25 10.39 -31.94
N SER A 43 8.00 11.17 -32.72
CA SER A 43 9.00 10.66 -33.65
C SER A 43 10.04 9.83 -32.91
N SER A 44 10.13 8.56 -33.30
CA SER A 44 11.18 7.56 -33.05
C SER A 44 12.31 7.99 -32.10
N SER A 45 12.18 7.67 -30.81
CA SER A 45 13.33 7.52 -29.92
C SER A 45 13.83 6.07 -29.97
N ASN A 46 15.15 5.92 -29.90
CA ASN A 46 15.89 4.65 -30.00
C ASN A 46 15.28 3.54 -29.09
N PRO A 47 15.07 2.29 -29.58
CA PRO A 47 14.48 1.19 -28.79
C PRO A 47 15.30 0.78 -27.55
N SER A 48 16.53 1.28 -27.42
CA SER A 48 17.39 1.10 -26.25
C SER A 48 17.05 2.01 -25.05
N GLN A 49 16.06 2.90 -25.15
CA GLN A 49 15.71 3.88 -24.11
C GLN A 49 14.30 3.75 -23.52
N MET A 50 13.82 2.53 -23.26
CA MET A 50 12.66 2.31 -22.36
C MET A 50 13.02 1.56 -21.06
N PRO A 51 13.96 2.06 -20.24
CA PRO A 51 14.45 1.32 -19.08
C PRO A 51 13.40 1.07 -17.98
N GLY A 52 12.43 1.99 -17.81
CA GLY A 52 11.44 1.92 -16.74
C GLY A 52 10.42 0.79 -16.92
N LEU A 53 9.57 0.88 -17.95
CA LEU A 53 8.52 -0.11 -18.19
C LEU A 53 9.10 -1.49 -18.50
N ALA A 54 10.21 -1.58 -19.24
CA ALA A 54 10.87 -2.86 -19.50
C ALA A 54 11.34 -3.54 -18.20
N LYS A 55 11.88 -2.77 -17.24
CA LYS A 55 12.25 -3.29 -15.91
C LYS A 55 11.02 -3.79 -15.13
N VAL A 56 9.90 -3.06 -15.18
CA VAL A 56 8.64 -3.49 -14.55
C VAL A 56 8.14 -4.80 -15.17
N LEU A 57 8.08 -4.89 -16.51
CA LEU A 57 7.66 -6.11 -17.22
C LEU A 57 8.57 -7.30 -16.90
N ALA A 58 9.89 -7.10 -16.89
CA ALA A 58 10.84 -8.14 -16.50
C ALA A 58 10.64 -8.58 -15.03
N GLY A 59 10.32 -7.64 -14.14
CA GLY A 59 9.94 -7.90 -12.75
C GLY A 59 8.67 -8.76 -12.65
N ILE A 60 7.64 -8.49 -13.45
CA ILE A 60 6.41 -9.31 -13.51
C ILE A 60 6.73 -10.74 -13.96
N ILE A 61 7.58 -10.90 -14.99
CA ILE A 61 8.01 -12.24 -15.44
C ILE A 61 8.79 -12.98 -14.34
N ARG A 62 9.65 -12.27 -13.60
CA ARG A 62 10.37 -12.85 -12.45
C ARG A 62 9.40 -13.29 -11.36
N PHE A 63 8.50 -12.41 -10.93
CA PHE A 63 7.45 -12.71 -9.95
C PHE A 63 6.70 -14.00 -10.32
N ARG A 64 6.28 -14.12 -11.58
CA ARG A 64 5.55 -15.29 -12.09
C ARG A 64 6.34 -16.59 -11.97
N LYS A 65 7.67 -16.54 -12.12
CA LYS A 65 8.57 -17.68 -12.08
C LYS A 65 9.09 -18.01 -10.68
N THR A 66 9.05 -17.05 -9.75
CA THR A 66 9.58 -17.22 -8.38
C THR A 66 8.46 -17.33 -7.36
N ILE A 67 7.99 -16.20 -6.82
CA ILE A 67 7.17 -16.15 -5.59
C ILE A 67 5.66 -16.27 -5.85
N ARG A 68 5.21 -16.29 -7.11
CA ARG A 68 3.78 -16.33 -7.45
C ARG A 68 3.04 -17.50 -6.80
N GLY A 69 3.66 -18.68 -6.76
CA GLY A 69 3.04 -19.89 -6.20
C GLY A 69 2.65 -19.71 -4.73
N ASP A 70 3.57 -19.20 -3.92
CA ASP A 70 3.33 -19.02 -2.48
C ASP A 70 2.39 -17.85 -2.22
N MET A 71 2.48 -16.76 -2.99
CA MET A 71 1.53 -15.65 -2.89
C MET A 71 0.09 -16.07 -3.23
N VAL A 72 -0.11 -16.98 -4.19
CA VAL A 72 -1.44 -17.54 -4.49
C VAL A 72 -2.01 -18.34 -3.31
N LYS A 73 -1.17 -19.16 -2.65
CA LYS A 73 -1.61 -19.88 -1.44
C LYS A 73 -2.03 -18.90 -0.34
N GLN A 74 -1.28 -17.80 -0.15
CA GLN A 74 -1.66 -16.75 0.80
C GLN A 74 -3.02 -16.15 0.47
N PHE A 75 -3.27 -15.78 -0.79
CA PHE A 75 -4.58 -15.27 -1.22
C PHE A 75 -5.71 -16.26 -0.95
N GLU A 76 -5.48 -17.57 -1.15
CA GLU A 76 -6.48 -18.60 -0.89
C GLU A 76 -6.82 -18.69 0.60
N MET A 77 -5.82 -18.59 1.49
CA MET A 77 -6.03 -18.63 2.95
C MET A 77 -6.90 -17.47 3.45
N ILE A 78 -6.68 -16.25 2.94
CA ILE A 78 -7.39 -15.05 3.42
C ILE A 78 -8.63 -14.69 2.58
N ARG A 79 -8.94 -15.46 1.54
CA ARG A 79 -9.91 -15.10 0.49
C ARG A 79 -11.25 -14.60 1.01
N ASN A 80 -11.79 -15.30 2.01
CA ASN A 80 -13.11 -15.03 2.56
C ASN A 80 -13.05 -14.30 3.90
N ASN A 81 -11.90 -14.29 4.57
CA ASN A 81 -11.73 -13.73 5.90
C ASN A 81 -10.34 -13.09 6.05
N PRO A 82 -10.09 -11.95 5.38
CA PRO A 82 -8.86 -11.19 5.61
C PRO A 82 -8.86 -10.65 7.04
N ASN A 83 -7.75 -10.84 7.76
CA ASN A 83 -7.58 -10.37 9.14
C ASN A 83 -6.31 -9.49 9.28
N PRO A 84 -6.29 -8.31 8.65
CA PRO A 84 -5.19 -7.36 8.83
C PRO A 84 -5.09 -6.89 10.27
N THR A 85 -3.86 -6.79 10.79
CA THR A 85 -3.57 -6.42 12.18
C THR A 85 -3.15 -4.97 12.34
N ALA A 86 -2.81 -4.29 11.24
CA ALA A 86 -2.35 -2.90 11.25
C ALA A 86 -2.79 -2.10 10.01
N ALA A 87 -2.79 -0.78 10.16
CA ALA A 87 -2.79 0.18 9.05
C ALA A 87 -1.48 0.96 9.05
N PHE A 88 -0.75 0.94 7.94
CA PHE A 88 0.60 1.47 7.79
C PHE A 88 0.62 2.63 6.79
N PHE A 89 0.85 3.84 7.28
CA PHE A 89 0.98 5.05 6.50
C PHE A 89 2.46 5.35 6.26
N ALA A 90 2.91 5.30 5.01
CA ALA A 90 4.32 5.49 4.65
C ALA A 90 4.50 6.52 3.54
N CYS A 91 5.72 7.02 3.36
CA CYS A 91 6.02 7.89 2.25
C CYS A 91 5.99 7.12 0.90
N MET A 92 5.58 7.79 -0.16
CA MET A 92 5.67 7.28 -1.53
C MET A 92 7.09 7.29 -2.12
N ASP A 93 8.11 7.73 -1.35
CA ASP A 93 9.52 7.66 -1.73
C ASP A 93 9.87 6.26 -2.27
N SER A 94 10.53 6.19 -3.42
CA SER A 94 10.83 4.92 -4.10
C SER A 94 11.73 3.97 -3.31
N ARG A 95 12.42 4.47 -2.28
CA ARG A 95 13.30 3.70 -1.39
C ARG A 95 12.52 3.07 -0.23
N MET A 96 11.30 3.54 0.03
CA MET A 96 10.41 3.02 1.05
C MET A 96 9.54 1.90 0.47
N PHE A 97 9.62 0.71 1.04
CA PHE A 97 8.74 -0.39 0.67
C PHE A 97 8.30 -1.18 1.91
N PRO A 98 7.25 -0.70 2.62
CA PRO A 98 6.84 -1.22 3.93
C PRO A 98 6.82 -2.74 4.04
N ALA A 99 6.07 -3.40 3.16
CA ALA A 99 5.90 -4.84 3.20
C ALA A 99 7.23 -5.63 3.11
N ALA A 100 8.28 -5.09 2.47
CA ALA A 100 9.54 -5.80 2.37
C ALA A 100 10.37 -5.73 3.66
N PHE A 101 10.53 -4.56 4.26
CA PHE A 101 11.37 -4.44 5.47
C PHE A 101 10.63 -4.90 6.73
N THR A 102 9.29 -4.90 6.74
CA THR A 102 8.50 -5.54 7.81
C THR A 102 8.28 -7.04 7.59
N SER A 103 8.84 -7.62 6.53
CA SER A 103 8.64 -9.03 6.14
C SER A 103 7.17 -9.47 6.11
N SER A 104 6.28 -8.59 5.67
CA SER A 104 4.84 -8.81 5.77
C SER A 104 4.27 -9.57 4.59
N ASN A 105 3.34 -10.45 4.89
CA ASN A 105 2.60 -11.27 3.95
C ASN A 105 1.35 -10.57 3.43
N VAL A 106 0.74 -11.18 2.41
CA VAL A 106 -0.56 -10.75 1.93
C VAL A 106 -1.58 -10.86 3.06
N GLY A 107 -2.22 -9.74 3.38
CA GLY A 107 -3.30 -9.68 4.36
C GLY A 107 -2.88 -9.20 5.74
N ASP A 108 -1.58 -9.04 6.02
CA ASP A 108 -1.09 -8.62 7.35
C ASP A 108 -1.49 -7.19 7.71
N MET A 109 -1.52 -6.28 6.73
CA MET A 109 -1.83 -4.86 6.98
C MET A 109 -2.43 -4.16 5.78
N PHE A 110 -3.13 -3.05 6.03
CA PHE A 110 -3.42 -2.03 5.01
C PHE A 110 -2.23 -1.10 4.86
N VAL A 111 -1.81 -0.79 3.62
CA VAL A 111 -0.70 0.14 3.37
C VAL A 111 -1.22 1.35 2.59
N VAL A 112 -1.02 2.53 3.14
CA VAL A 112 -1.33 3.82 2.50
C VAL A 112 -0.02 4.55 2.24
N ARG A 113 0.18 5.03 1.02
CA ARG A 113 1.39 5.76 0.64
C ARG A 113 1.07 7.08 -0.03
N ASN A 114 1.58 8.18 0.52
CA ASN A 114 1.48 9.52 -0.06
C ASN A 114 2.79 10.29 0.16
N SER A 115 2.89 11.51 -0.39
CA SER A 115 4.06 12.35 -0.16
C SER A 115 4.13 12.75 1.30
N GLY A 116 5.24 12.45 1.97
CA GLY A 116 5.47 12.82 3.35
C GLY A 116 4.61 12.11 4.39
N ASN A 117 4.00 10.95 4.05
CA ASN A 117 3.19 10.12 4.96
C ASN A 117 2.13 10.92 5.74
N MET A 118 1.58 11.95 5.09
CA MET A 118 0.72 12.94 5.71
C MET A 118 -0.67 12.36 5.96
N ILE A 119 -1.20 12.57 7.16
CA ILE A 119 -2.61 12.32 7.49
C ILE A 119 -3.19 13.68 7.92
N PRO A 120 -3.81 14.43 6.99
CA PRO A 120 -4.47 15.69 7.34
C PRO A 120 -5.46 15.53 8.49
N HIS A 121 -5.57 16.56 9.33
CA HIS A 121 -6.52 16.57 10.44
C HIS A 121 -7.96 16.43 9.92
N ALA A 122 -8.82 15.74 10.68
CA ALA A 122 -10.20 15.43 10.30
C ALA A 122 -11.01 16.67 9.85
N ALA A 123 -10.77 17.82 10.50
CA ALA A 123 -11.43 19.09 10.18
C ALA A 123 -11.11 19.66 8.78
N HIS A 124 -10.06 19.17 8.12
CA HIS A 124 -9.71 19.54 6.75
C HIS A 124 -10.45 18.70 5.71
N TYR A 125 -11.16 17.65 6.13
CA TYR A 125 -12.05 16.89 5.27
C TYR A 125 -13.46 17.47 5.37
N GLY A 126 -14.14 17.59 4.23
CA GLY A 126 -15.54 17.99 4.19
C GLY A 126 -16.44 16.99 4.92
N PRO A 127 -17.68 17.37 5.26
CA PRO A 127 -18.65 16.45 5.85
C PRO A 127 -18.88 15.23 4.95
N ALA A 128 -19.13 14.06 5.55
CA ALA A 128 -19.46 12.84 4.83
C ALA A 128 -20.64 13.08 3.87
N GLY A 129 -20.48 12.72 2.60
CA GLY A 129 -21.51 12.88 1.56
C GLY A 129 -21.42 14.13 0.70
N TYR A 130 -20.43 15.01 0.91
CA TYR A 130 -20.11 16.08 -0.04
C TYR A 130 -19.02 15.62 -1.02
N GLU A 131 -19.16 15.97 -2.30
CA GLU A 131 -18.29 15.53 -3.41
C GLU A 131 -16.82 15.99 -3.31
N VAL A 132 -16.43 16.71 -2.25
CA VAL A 132 -15.10 17.28 -2.14
C VAL A 132 -14.31 16.54 -1.06
N SER A 133 -13.50 15.60 -1.55
CA SER A 133 -12.34 15.00 -0.88
C SER A 133 -12.56 13.71 -0.09
N VAL A 134 -13.04 12.66 -0.74
CA VAL A 134 -12.67 11.29 -0.32
C VAL A 134 -11.18 11.11 -0.66
N THR A 135 -10.28 11.52 0.23
CA THR A 135 -8.86 11.20 0.08
C THR A 135 -8.57 9.79 0.61
N THR A 136 -7.46 9.21 0.17
CA THR A 136 -7.10 7.82 0.50
C THR A 136 -6.96 7.60 2.01
N GLU A 137 -6.50 8.61 2.74
CA GLU A 137 -6.18 8.52 4.16
C GLU A 137 -7.40 8.35 5.09
N PRO A 138 -8.43 9.22 5.08
CA PRO A 138 -9.63 9.05 5.89
C PRO A 138 -10.41 7.80 5.47
N ALA A 139 -10.45 7.46 4.18
CA ALA A 139 -11.09 6.23 3.71
C ALA A 139 -10.38 4.97 4.24
N ALA A 140 -9.04 4.97 4.26
CA ALA A 140 -8.27 3.87 4.82
C ALA A 140 -8.43 3.77 6.34
N LEU A 141 -8.46 4.90 7.07
CA LEU A 141 -8.73 4.91 8.51
C LEU A 141 -10.14 4.40 8.82
N GLU A 142 -11.16 4.79 8.05
CA GLU A 142 -12.52 4.27 8.22
C GLU A 142 -12.57 2.76 7.97
N LEU A 143 -11.96 2.29 6.88
CA LEU A 143 -11.92 0.86 6.56
C LEU A 143 -11.18 0.06 7.64
N ALA A 144 -9.97 0.49 8.02
CA ALA A 144 -9.11 -0.25 8.94
C ALA A 144 -9.65 -0.20 10.38
N VAL A 145 -9.89 1.00 10.91
CA VAL A 145 -10.20 1.19 12.33
C VAL A 145 -11.68 0.99 12.60
N LYS A 146 -12.57 1.62 11.82
CA LYS A 146 -14.01 1.60 12.11
C LYS A 146 -14.68 0.31 11.65
N ARG A 147 -14.35 -0.18 10.45
CA ARG A 147 -14.98 -1.38 9.88
C ARG A 147 -14.16 -2.65 10.13
N GLY A 148 -12.84 -2.53 10.10
CA GLY A 148 -11.91 -3.65 10.26
C GLY A 148 -11.48 -3.91 11.71
N HIS A 149 -11.87 -3.05 12.66
CA HIS A 149 -11.53 -3.17 14.08
C HIS A 149 -10.01 -3.29 14.34
N ILE A 150 -9.19 -2.67 13.49
CA ILE A 150 -7.74 -2.58 13.69
C ILE A 150 -7.45 -1.54 14.77
N HIS A 151 -6.60 -1.93 15.73
CA HIS A 151 -6.18 -1.08 16.84
C HIS A 151 -4.83 -0.38 16.60
N HIS A 152 -4.04 -0.85 15.64
CA HIS A 152 -2.70 -0.33 15.37
C HIS A 152 -2.65 0.50 14.10
N VAL A 153 -2.36 1.80 14.26
CA VAL A 153 -2.05 2.71 13.16
C VAL A 153 -0.59 3.10 13.27
N ILE A 154 0.18 2.78 12.24
CA ILE A 154 1.60 3.08 12.13
C ILE A 154 1.75 4.22 11.15
N VAL A 155 2.44 5.29 11.56
CA VAL A 155 2.87 6.38 10.69
C VAL A 155 4.39 6.31 10.60
N CYS A 156 4.87 5.96 9.41
CA CYS A 156 6.28 5.76 9.14
C CYS A 156 6.82 6.87 8.24
N GLY A 157 7.66 7.72 8.81
CA GLY A 157 8.45 8.70 8.08
C GLY A 157 9.79 8.16 7.61
N HIS A 158 10.46 8.95 6.78
CA HIS A 158 11.90 8.86 6.54
C HIS A 158 12.56 10.19 6.89
N SER A 159 13.89 10.25 6.78
CA SER A 159 14.82 11.30 7.25
C SER A 159 14.45 12.78 7.02
N ASP A 160 13.38 13.11 6.27
CA ASP A 160 12.99 14.46 5.86
C ASP A 160 11.49 14.82 6.11
N CYS A 161 10.69 13.98 6.79
CA CYS A 161 9.25 14.22 6.96
C CYS A 161 8.88 14.70 8.38
N LYS A 162 8.14 15.81 8.50
CA LYS A 162 7.67 16.42 9.78
C LYS A 162 6.42 15.72 10.33
N GLU A 163 6.33 15.62 11.66
CA GLU A 163 5.29 14.89 12.42
C GLU A 163 4.12 15.76 12.93
N PHE A 164 2.91 15.19 12.97
CA PHE A 164 1.70 15.76 13.61
C PHE A 164 0.80 14.66 14.15
N LEU A 165 0.58 14.50 15.47
CA LEU A 165 -0.44 13.57 15.99
C LEU A 165 -1.00 13.97 17.38
N GLU A 166 -2.34 14.09 17.52
CA GLU A 166 -3.05 14.12 18.82
C GLU A 166 -4.43 13.46 18.74
N LYS A 167 -4.63 12.36 19.50
CA LYS A 167 -5.82 11.95 20.32
C LYS A 167 -5.82 10.44 20.62
N LYS A 168 -6.35 10.08 21.80
CA LYS A 168 -6.24 8.76 22.48
C LYS A 168 -7.40 7.78 22.22
N THR A 169 -7.68 7.43 20.96
CA THR A 169 -8.70 6.39 20.66
C THR A 169 -8.18 5.22 19.84
N VAL A 170 -6.95 5.32 19.34
CA VAL A 170 -6.26 4.32 18.52
C VAL A 170 -4.80 4.34 18.95
N ASP A 171 -4.16 3.16 19.01
CA ASP A 171 -2.73 3.12 19.28
C ASP A 171 -1.95 3.55 18.05
N LEU A 172 -1.26 4.65 18.27
CA LEU A 172 -0.52 5.35 17.26
C LEU A 172 0.97 5.15 17.52
N HIS A 173 1.62 4.61 16.50
CA HIS A 173 3.03 4.25 16.51
C HIS A 173 3.76 5.10 15.47
N ALA A 174 4.76 5.85 15.93
CA ALA A 174 5.67 6.57 15.04
C ALA A 174 6.89 5.69 14.75
N MET A 175 7.14 5.47 13.47
CA MET A 175 8.31 4.75 12.99
C MET A 175 9.15 5.66 12.09
N TRP A 176 10.46 5.44 12.14
CA TRP A 176 11.42 6.15 11.31
C TRP A 176 12.32 5.14 10.60
N PHE A 177 12.40 5.23 9.26
CA PHE A 177 13.31 4.42 8.46
C PHE A 177 14.53 5.24 8.05
N ASP A 178 15.72 4.82 8.49
CA ASP A 178 16.98 5.34 7.98
C ASP A 178 17.30 4.67 6.64
N ILE A 179 17.16 5.44 5.57
CA ILE A 179 17.35 4.95 4.21
C ILE A 179 18.81 4.60 3.91
N PHE A 180 19.77 5.20 4.61
CA PHE A 180 21.19 4.97 4.37
C PHE A 180 21.69 3.77 5.16
N ALA A 181 21.23 3.61 6.39
CA ALA A 181 21.58 2.44 7.22
C ALA A 181 20.71 1.21 6.90
N GLY A 182 19.51 1.41 6.34
CA GLY A 182 18.54 0.33 6.15
C GLY A 182 17.89 -0.10 7.47
N GLU A 183 17.91 0.77 8.48
CA GLU A 183 17.47 0.49 9.84
C GLU A 183 16.09 1.08 10.13
N MET A 184 15.32 0.38 10.95
CA MET A 184 14.00 0.79 11.41
C MET A 184 14.06 1.22 12.86
N TYR A 185 13.43 2.35 13.18
CA TYR A 185 13.33 2.89 14.52
C TYR A 185 11.87 3.06 14.90
N MET A 186 11.55 2.88 16.18
CA MET A 186 10.24 3.15 16.76
C MET A 186 10.35 4.20 17.86
N PHE A 187 9.42 5.16 17.87
CA PHE A 187 9.36 6.15 18.94
C PHE A 187 8.88 5.51 20.25
N SER A 188 9.75 5.47 21.25
CA SER A 188 9.39 5.04 22.60
C SER A 188 8.76 6.20 23.36
N LYS A 189 7.48 6.07 23.72
CA LYS A 189 6.73 7.07 24.49
C LYS A 189 7.35 7.30 25.88
N PRO A 190 7.74 6.26 26.66
CA PRO A 190 8.40 6.45 27.95
C PRO A 190 9.74 7.17 27.85
N ARG A 191 10.54 6.87 26.83
CA ARG A 191 11.88 7.45 26.67
C ARG A 191 11.92 8.76 25.87
N LYS A 192 10.81 9.09 25.20
CA LYS A 192 10.67 10.27 24.32
C LYS A 192 11.77 10.36 23.24
N GLN A 193 12.15 9.22 22.70
CA GLN A 193 13.17 9.12 21.64
C GLN A 193 12.89 7.94 20.72
N PHE A 194 13.44 7.99 19.51
CA PHE A 194 13.47 6.86 18.60
C PHE A 194 14.48 5.82 19.09
N ILE A 195 14.06 4.57 19.15
CA ILE A 195 14.89 3.41 19.49
C ILE A 195 14.99 2.55 18.24
N LEU A 196 16.20 2.08 17.91
CA LEU A 196 16.42 1.08 16.88
C LEU A 196 15.53 -0.15 17.16
N ILE A 197 15.00 -0.78 16.11
CA ILE A 197 14.26 -2.04 16.22
C ILE A 197 15.21 -3.15 15.78
N ASP A 198 15.71 -3.89 16.76
CA ASP A 198 16.66 -5.00 16.61
C ASP A 198 16.35 -6.13 17.62
N GLU A 199 17.17 -7.17 17.61
CA GLU A 199 17.03 -8.33 18.48
C GLU A 199 17.14 -8.00 19.99
N GLU A 200 17.80 -6.91 20.36
CA GLU A 200 18.00 -6.50 21.75
C GLU A 200 16.84 -5.63 22.28
N THR A 201 16.22 -4.85 21.40
CA THR A 201 15.23 -3.81 21.74
C THR A 201 13.79 -4.24 21.50
N VAL A 202 13.54 -5.21 20.60
CA VAL A 202 12.19 -5.61 20.20
C VAL A 202 11.31 -6.02 21.38
N GLY A 203 11.82 -6.84 22.32
CA GLY A 203 11.01 -7.30 23.46
C GLY A 203 10.60 -6.17 24.41
N GLN A 204 11.44 -5.14 24.54
CA GLN A 204 11.08 -3.94 25.30
C GLN A 204 9.99 -3.14 24.59
N LEU A 205 10.12 -2.94 23.28
CA LEU A 205 9.14 -2.22 22.46
C LEU A 205 7.78 -2.94 22.44
N GLU A 206 7.77 -4.27 22.33
CA GLU A 206 6.56 -5.10 22.44
C GLU A 206 5.87 -4.88 23.79
N THR A 207 6.63 -4.93 24.90
CA THR A 207 6.09 -4.67 26.24
C THR A 207 5.51 -3.26 26.37
N GLU A 208 6.10 -2.26 25.71
CA GLU A 208 5.57 -0.88 25.68
C GLU A 208 4.24 -0.81 24.91
N ILE A 209 4.10 -1.54 23.81
CA ILE A 209 2.88 -1.62 23.01
C ILE A 209 1.76 -2.32 23.81
N GLU A 210 2.06 -3.45 24.44
CA GLU A 210 1.07 -4.23 25.20
C GLU A 210 0.51 -3.46 26.41
N LYS A 211 1.33 -2.67 27.09
CA LYS A 211 0.91 -1.82 28.22
C LYS A 211 -0.07 -0.71 27.84
N HIS A 212 -0.26 -0.42 26.56
CA HIS A 212 -1.22 0.57 26.09
C HIS A 212 -2.54 -0.05 25.61
N LEU A 213 -2.57 -1.39 25.43
CA LEU A 213 -3.76 -2.16 25.09
C LEU A 213 -4.57 -2.61 26.33
N ALA A 214 -4.01 -2.51 27.54
CA ALA A 214 -4.65 -2.84 28.82
C ALA A 214 -5.26 -1.61 29.51
#